data_AF-T0CFY3-F1
#
_entry.id   AF-T0CFY3-F1
#
_cell.length_a   1.000
_cell.length_b   1.000
_cell.length_c   1.000
_cell.angle_alpha   90.00
_cell.angle_beta   90.00
_cell.angle_gamma   90.00
#
_symmetry.space_group_name_H-M   'P 1'
#
loop_
_entity.id
_entity.type
_entity.pdbx_description
1 polymer ?
#
loop_
_entity_poly.entity_id
_entity_poly.type
_entity_poly.pdbx_seq_one_letter_code
_entity_poly.pdbx_strand_id
1 'polypeptide(L)'
;MSRANRQHLRAPVNQEMLYLCDDYVLKGRCSNISEGGMLITDMGRVPTSTRFHTMVSLIQYPEFSKLSSQKLISIDHSAFEIEVIRCEVDIVRSFDGLSEVEKILLPSIGAKFSHVSSGNMALIRSYVTTFSKNMIYLLTQFENSSKKNGNIVHLRKTASLLGYDSQIKLPLLRAKVLHDYQSLESL
;
A
#
# COMPACT_ATOMS: atom_id res chain seq x y z
N MET A 1 29.28 2.23 -0.01
CA MET A 1 27.82 2.43 0.20
C MET A 1 27.15 1.07 0.06
N SER A 2 26.72 0.43 1.14
CA SER A 2 25.95 -0.81 1.02
C SER A 2 24.56 -0.47 0.50
N ARG A 3 24.16 -1.07 -0.63
CA ARG A 3 22.73 -1.13 -0.98
C ARG A 3 22.06 -1.89 0.15
N ALA A 4 21.31 -1.19 0.99
CA ALA A 4 20.49 -1.84 2.00
C ALA A 4 19.38 -2.60 1.28
N ASN A 5 19.59 -3.90 1.06
CA ASN A 5 18.56 -4.78 0.55
C ASN A 5 17.38 -4.80 1.53
N ARG A 6 16.17 -4.71 0.99
CA ARG A 6 14.92 -4.74 1.74
C ARG A 6 14.67 -6.17 2.21
N GLN A 7 14.20 -6.32 3.44
CA GLN A 7 13.87 -7.64 4.01
C GLN A 7 12.41 -8.05 3.79
N HIS A 8 11.52 -7.10 3.45
CA HIS A 8 10.08 -7.34 3.35
C HIS A 8 9.46 -6.60 2.15
N LEU A 9 8.50 -7.27 1.51
CA LEU A 9 7.62 -6.71 0.47
C LEU A 9 6.75 -5.58 1.06
N ARG A 10 6.56 -4.48 0.31
CA ARG A 10 5.74 -3.32 0.72
C ARG A 10 4.54 -3.15 -0.19
N ALA A 11 3.34 -3.41 0.33
CA ALA A 11 2.12 -3.17 -0.43
C ALA A 11 1.65 -1.71 -0.27
N PRO A 12 1.19 -1.06 -1.35
CA PRO A 12 0.59 0.27 -1.25
C PRO A 12 -0.69 0.19 -0.43
N VAL A 13 -0.96 1.24 0.34
CA VAL A 13 -2.18 1.39 1.15
C VAL A 13 -2.90 2.67 0.71
N ASN A 14 -2.18 3.79 0.70
CA ASN A 14 -2.65 5.12 0.32
C ASN A 14 -3.92 5.58 1.07
N GLN A 15 -4.07 5.18 2.34
CA GLN A 15 -5.21 5.55 3.18
C GLN A 15 -4.84 6.57 4.25
N GLU A 16 -5.85 7.33 4.69
CA GLU A 16 -5.71 8.17 5.88
C GLU A 16 -5.43 7.31 7.12
N MET A 17 -4.62 7.85 8.01
CA MET A 17 -4.30 7.23 9.29
C MET A 17 -4.31 8.28 10.39
N LEU A 18 -4.53 7.82 11.62
CA LEU A 18 -4.38 8.63 12.82
C LEU A 18 -3.04 8.32 13.48
N TYR A 19 -2.41 9.32 14.07
CA TYR A 19 -1.23 9.14 14.90
C TYR A 19 -1.22 10.08 16.09
N LEU A 20 -0.56 9.66 17.16
CA LEU A 20 -0.27 10.53 18.30
C LEU A 20 0.94 11.40 17.99
N CYS A 21 0.77 12.70 18.20
CA CYS A 21 1.82 13.71 18.10
C CYS A 21 1.79 14.55 19.38
N ASP A 22 2.71 14.24 20.30
CA ASP A 22 2.71 14.80 21.65
C ASP A 22 1.32 14.57 22.30
N ASP A 23 0.59 15.63 22.67
CA ASP A 23 -0.73 15.56 23.30
C ASP A 23 -1.92 15.53 22.31
N TYR A 24 -1.65 15.45 21.00
CA TYR A 24 -2.66 15.55 19.95
C TYR A 24 -2.81 14.26 19.14
N VAL A 25 -4.02 14.00 18.67
CA VAL A 25 -4.28 13.03 17.61
C VAL A 25 -4.35 13.78 16.29
N LEU A 26 -3.43 13.48 15.37
CA LEU A 26 -3.36 14.11 14.06
C LEU A 26 -3.66 13.11 12.94
N LYS A 27 -4.01 13.64 11.78
CA LYS A 27 -4.17 12.87 10.54
C LYS A 27 -2.88 12.88 9.73
N GLY A 28 -2.58 11.75 9.11
CA GLY A 28 -1.57 11.59 8.08
C GLY A 28 -2.05 10.57 7.05
N ARG A 29 -1.14 10.15 6.15
CA ARG A 29 -1.43 9.11 5.16
C ARG A 29 -0.43 7.96 5.28
N CYS A 30 -0.94 6.74 5.36
CA CYS A 30 -0.12 5.54 5.19
C CYS A 30 0.01 5.27 3.68
N SER A 31 1.17 5.57 3.12
CA SER A 31 1.43 5.35 1.68
C SER A 31 1.62 3.87 1.37
N ASN A 32 2.42 3.16 2.16
CA ASN A 32 2.63 1.72 2.02
C ASN A 32 2.96 1.07 3.38
N ILE A 33 2.77 -0.25 3.43
CA ILE A 33 2.99 -1.08 4.62
C ILE A 33 3.70 -2.39 4.26
N SER A 34 4.53 -2.88 5.17
CA SER A 34 5.14 -4.22 5.13
C SER A 34 5.16 -4.83 6.52
N GLU A 35 5.61 -6.07 6.68
CA GLU A 35 5.84 -6.67 8.01
C GLU A 35 6.89 -5.91 8.85
N GLY A 36 7.75 -5.10 8.21
CA GLY A 36 8.78 -4.34 8.90
C GLY A 36 8.34 -2.95 9.36
N GLY A 37 7.27 -2.39 8.79
CA GLY A 37 6.84 -1.03 9.10
C GLY A 37 6.00 -0.39 8.02
N MET A 38 5.95 0.94 8.02
CA MET A 38 5.14 1.72 7.08
C MET A 38 5.84 2.99 6.62
N LEU A 39 5.46 3.45 5.44
CA LEU A 39 5.76 4.80 4.97
C LEU A 39 4.59 5.71 5.29
N ILE A 40 4.84 6.75 6.08
CA ILE A 40 3.86 7.76 6.44
C ILE A 40 4.18 9.04 5.66
N THR A 41 3.18 9.62 5.04
CA THR A 41 3.25 10.86 4.26
C THR A 41 2.15 11.83 4.73
N ASP A 42 2.17 13.06 4.20
CA ASP A 42 1.15 14.07 4.45
C ASP A 42 0.92 14.34 5.95
N MET A 43 1.98 14.28 6.76
CA MET A 43 1.88 14.53 8.19
C MET A 43 1.76 16.03 8.45
N GLY A 44 0.70 16.47 9.15
CA GLY A 44 0.60 17.86 9.57
C GLY A 44 1.72 18.30 10.51
N ARG A 45 2.23 17.39 11.35
CA ARG A 45 3.38 17.62 12.23
C ARG A 45 4.10 16.30 12.52
N VAL A 46 5.43 16.32 12.54
CA VAL A 46 6.21 15.15 12.97
C VAL A 46 6.28 15.13 14.51
N PRO A 47 5.99 14.00 15.17
CA PRO A 47 6.13 13.86 16.62
C PRO A 47 7.56 14.19 17.08
N THR A 48 7.68 14.83 18.25
CA THR A 48 9.00 15.11 18.84
C THR A 48 9.68 13.83 19.34
N SER A 49 8.88 12.90 19.86
CA SER A 49 9.32 11.54 20.18
C SER A 49 9.57 10.74 18.91
N THR A 50 10.67 10.00 18.88
CA THR A 50 10.96 9.06 17.79
C THR A 50 10.00 7.87 17.79
N ARG A 51 9.32 7.61 18.91
CA ARG A 51 8.33 6.54 19.07
C ARG A 51 6.94 7.10 19.29
N PHE A 52 5.96 6.59 18.57
CA PHE A 52 4.57 7.04 18.67
C PHE A 52 3.56 5.98 18.22
N HIS A 53 2.30 6.16 18.62
CA HIS A 53 1.21 5.26 18.26
C HIS A 53 0.50 5.68 16.98
N THR A 54 0.03 4.70 16.23
CA THR A 54 -0.69 4.89 14.98
C THR A 54 -1.91 3.98 14.88
N MET A 55 -2.90 4.43 14.11
CA MET A 55 -4.06 3.66 13.70
C MET A 55 -4.24 3.80 12.19
N VAL A 56 -4.19 2.69 11.47
CA VAL A 56 -4.37 2.65 10.01
C VAL A 56 -5.50 1.68 9.65
N SER A 57 -6.39 2.13 8.79
CA SER A 57 -7.41 1.27 8.18
C SER A 57 -6.76 0.43 7.08
N LEU A 58 -7.04 -0.87 7.08
CA LEU A 58 -6.48 -1.81 6.12
C LEU A 58 -7.58 -2.65 5.50
N ILE A 59 -7.82 -2.42 4.21
CA ILE A 59 -8.75 -3.22 3.40
C ILE A 59 -8.28 -4.68 3.36
N GLN A 60 -9.17 -5.62 3.61
CA GLN A 60 -8.91 -7.04 3.42
C GLN A 60 -9.37 -7.45 2.02
N TYR A 61 -8.42 -7.47 1.08
CA TYR A 61 -8.71 -7.90 -0.29
C TYR A 61 -9.03 -9.40 -0.33
N PRO A 62 -10.05 -9.83 -1.09
CA PRO A 62 -10.12 -11.21 -1.52
C PRO A 62 -9.05 -11.50 -2.58
N GLU A 63 -8.68 -12.78 -2.73
CA GLU A 63 -7.86 -13.19 -3.87
C GLU A 63 -8.71 -13.15 -5.15
N PHE A 64 -8.41 -12.20 -6.04
CA PHE A 64 -9.17 -11.94 -7.26
C PHE A 64 -9.19 -13.11 -8.23
N SER A 65 -8.13 -13.92 -8.25
CA SER A 65 -8.05 -15.14 -9.06
C SER A 65 -9.07 -16.22 -8.65
N LYS A 66 -9.62 -16.15 -7.43
CA LYS A 66 -10.65 -17.07 -6.92
C LYS A 66 -12.06 -16.57 -7.15
N LEU A 67 -12.24 -15.34 -7.64
CA LEU A 67 -13.55 -14.77 -7.95
C LEU A 67 -13.92 -15.04 -9.41
N SER A 68 -15.22 -15.25 -9.66
CA SER A 68 -15.72 -15.28 -11.04
C SER A 68 -15.61 -13.89 -11.67
N SER A 69 -15.47 -13.81 -13.01
CA SER A 69 -15.39 -12.52 -13.70
C SER A 69 -16.60 -11.63 -13.43
N GLN A 70 -17.81 -12.21 -13.39
CA GLN A 70 -19.04 -11.48 -13.07
C GLN A 70 -19.02 -10.89 -11.65
N LYS A 71 -18.52 -11.66 -10.67
CA LYS A 71 -18.40 -11.18 -9.29
C LYS A 71 -17.38 -10.05 -9.18
N LEU A 72 -16.23 -10.18 -9.84
CA LEU A 72 -15.19 -9.14 -9.81
C LEU A 72 -15.67 -7.84 -10.48
N ILE A 73 -16.38 -7.93 -11.60
CA ILE A 73 -16.96 -6.76 -12.30
C ILE A 73 -17.96 -6.01 -11.43
N SER A 74 -18.74 -6.72 -10.62
CA SER A 74 -19.82 -6.15 -9.79
C SER A 74 -19.39 -5.67 -8.39
N ILE A 75 -18.18 -6.00 -7.93
CA ILE A 75 -17.68 -5.57 -6.62
C ILE A 75 -17.15 -4.14 -6.69
N ASP A 76 -17.43 -3.34 -5.66
CA ASP A 76 -16.79 -2.06 -5.41
C ASP A 76 -15.94 -2.09 -4.13
N HIS A 77 -15.03 -1.14 -3.98
CA HIS A 77 -14.14 -1.04 -2.81
C HIS A 77 -14.88 -1.06 -1.47
N SER A 78 -16.08 -0.48 -1.42
CA SER A 78 -16.92 -0.44 -0.23
C SER A 78 -17.43 -1.82 0.22
N ALA A 79 -17.32 -2.85 -0.62
CA ALA A 79 -17.72 -4.21 -0.29
C ALA A 79 -16.61 -5.01 0.42
N PHE A 80 -15.39 -4.47 0.52
CA PHE A 80 -14.30 -5.14 1.22
C PHE A 80 -14.37 -4.85 2.72
N GLU A 81 -14.02 -5.86 3.51
CA GLU A 81 -13.84 -5.70 4.95
C GLU A 81 -12.67 -4.75 5.22
N ILE A 82 -12.79 -3.95 6.29
CA ILE A 82 -11.77 -3.00 6.70
C ILE A 82 -11.41 -3.31 8.15
N GLU A 83 -10.13 -3.58 8.38
CA GLU A 83 -9.59 -3.81 9.72
C GLU A 83 -8.79 -2.61 10.18
N VAL A 84 -8.96 -2.20 11.44
CA VAL A 84 -8.21 -1.08 12.02
C VAL A 84 -7.00 -1.61 12.76
N ILE A 85 -5.83 -1.39 12.17
CA ILE A 85 -4.55 -1.82 12.71
C ILE A 85 -4.02 -0.74 13.66
N ARG A 86 -3.86 -1.13 14.93
CA ARG A 86 -3.19 -0.33 15.95
C ARG A 86 -1.76 -0.82 16.13
N CYS A 87 -0.81 0.09 16.10
CA CYS A 87 0.60 -0.24 16.34
C CYS A 87 1.35 0.94 16.94
N GLU A 88 2.52 0.63 17.49
CA GLU A 88 3.55 1.59 17.89
C GLU A 88 4.70 1.49 16.90
N VAL A 89 5.23 2.64 16.50
CA VAL A 89 6.29 2.73 15.49
C VAL A 89 7.44 3.62 15.95
N ASP A 90 8.64 3.28 15.48
CA ASP A 90 9.86 4.08 15.61
C ASP A 90 10.18 4.76 14.27
N ILE A 91 10.46 6.05 14.28
CA ILE A 91 11.00 6.76 13.11
C ILE A 91 12.39 6.21 12.80
N VAL A 92 12.58 5.62 11.62
CA VAL A 92 13.87 5.04 11.19
C VAL A 92 14.52 5.81 10.04
N ARG A 93 13.75 6.61 9.30
CA ARG A 93 14.27 7.55 8.30
C ARG A 93 13.34 8.75 8.21
N SER A 94 13.87 9.95 8.42
CA SER A 94 13.39 11.14 7.73
C SER A 94 14.07 11.15 6.35
N PHE A 95 13.38 11.55 5.29
CA PHE A 95 13.99 11.57 3.96
C PHE A 95 15.04 12.69 3.90
N ASP A 96 16.31 12.31 4.04
CA ASP A 96 17.45 13.16 3.69
C ASP A 96 17.52 13.33 2.17
N GLY A 97 17.59 14.59 1.72
CA GLY A 97 17.63 14.97 0.30
C GLY A 97 16.58 16.01 -0.12
N LEU A 98 15.60 16.30 0.74
CA LEU A 98 14.66 17.40 0.55
C LEU A 98 15.27 18.71 1.03
N SER A 99 15.08 19.80 0.27
CA SER A 99 15.40 21.15 0.70
C SER A 99 14.70 21.49 2.02
N GLU A 100 15.21 22.43 2.81
CA GLU A 100 14.56 22.84 4.07
C GLU A 100 13.08 23.21 3.86
N VAL A 101 12.75 23.77 2.70
CA VAL A 101 11.38 24.12 2.30
C VAL A 101 10.52 22.86 2.08
N GLU A 102 11.04 21.83 1.40
CA GLU A 102 10.28 20.59 1.13
C GLU A 102 10.08 19.74 2.39
N LYS A 103 11.05 19.73 3.31
CA LYS A 103 10.91 19.12 4.63
C LYS A 103 9.79 19.78 5.46
N ILE A 104 9.55 21.08 5.25
CA ILE A 104 8.46 21.84 5.89
C ILE A 104 7.12 21.57 5.20
N LEU A 105 7.09 21.40 3.87
CA LEU A 105 5.84 21.34 3.12
C LEU A 105 5.11 19.99 3.22
N LEU A 106 5.81 18.84 3.20
CA LEU A 106 5.18 17.52 3.34
C LEU A 106 6.13 16.51 4.01
N PRO A 107 6.09 16.36 5.35
CA PRO A 107 6.92 15.40 6.05
C PRO A 107 6.53 13.98 5.61
N SER A 108 7.50 13.28 5.03
CA SER A 108 7.44 11.84 4.85
C SER A 108 8.39 11.20 5.84
N ILE A 109 7.97 10.11 6.49
CA ILE A 109 8.81 9.34 7.41
C ILE A 109 8.68 7.85 7.13
N GLY A 110 9.82 7.18 7.09
CA GLY A 110 9.87 5.72 7.21
C GLY A 110 9.80 5.36 8.68
N ALA A 111 8.79 4.58 9.05
CA ALA A 111 8.58 4.12 10.43
C ALA A 111 8.66 2.60 10.49
N LYS A 112 9.36 2.06 11.48
CA LYS A 112 9.48 0.62 11.77
C LYS A 112 8.50 0.26 12.88
N PHE A 113 7.89 -0.93 12.84
CA PHE A 113 7.09 -1.39 13.98
C PHE A 113 7.96 -1.64 15.22
N SER A 114 7.62 -0.96 16.31
CA SER A 114 8.14 -1.21 17.65
C SER A 114 7.29 -2.24 18.37
N HIS A 115 5.96 -2.09 18.25
CA HIS A 115 4.99 -3.00 18.81
C HIS A 115 3.77 -3.12 17.90
N VAL A 116 3.38 -4.36 17.62
CA VAL A 116 2.14 -4.71 16.92
C VAL A 116 1.69 -6.07 17.45
N SER A 117 0.39 -6.23 17.71
CA SER A 117 -0.13 -7.50 18.18
C SER A 117 0.06 -8.60 17.13
N SER A 118 0.16 -9.86 17.56
CA SER A 118 0.30 -10.99 16.64
C SER A 118 -0.85 -11.09 15.64
N GLY A 119 -2.09 -10.79 16.07
CA GLY A 119 -3.26 -10.71 15.20
C GLY A 119 -3.13 -9.62 14.14
N ASN A 120 -2.74 -8.41 14.54
CA ASN A 120 -2.54 -7.30 13.60
C ASN A 120 -1.39 -7.59 12.62
N MET A 121 -0.31 -8.22 13.08
CA MET A 121 0.78 -8.63 12.20
C MET A 121 0.32 -9.69 11.18
N ALA A 122 -0.54 -10.62 11.59
CA ALA A 122 -1.13 -11.60 10.67
C ALA A 122 -1.99 -10.92 9.59
N LEU A 123 -2.77 -9.90 9.97
CA LEU A 123 -3.55 -9.10 9.02
C LEU A 123 -2.66 -8.33 8.03
N ILE A 124 -1.59 -7.68 8.51
CA ILE A 124 -0.61 -6.99 7.64
C ILE A 124 0.04 -7.98 6.66
N ARG A 125 0.49 -9.15 7.15
CA ARG A 125 1.08 -10.18 6.29
C ARG A 125 0.09 -10.68 5.24
N SER A 126 -1.15 -10.95 5.66
CA SER A 126 -2.24 -11.39 4.77
C SER A 126 -2.52 -10.35 3.68
N TYR A 127 -2.59 -9.07 4.06
CA TYR A 127 -2.75 -7.94 3.15
C TYR A 127 -1.66 -7.89 2.09
N VAL A 128 -0.38 -7.85 2.51
CA VAL A 128 0.77 -7.74 1.59
C VAL A 128 0.82 -8.94 0.64
N THR A 129 0.57 -10.14 1.18
CA THR A 129 0.56 -11.38 0.39
C THR A 129 -0.56 -11.36 -0.65
N THR A 130 -1.78 -10.98 -0.25
CA THR A 130 -2.95 -11.00 -1.12
C THR A 130 -2.90 -9.90 -2.16
N PHE A 131 -2.43 -8.70 -1.79
CA PHE A 131 -2.18 -7.62 -2.74
C PHE A 131 -1.18 -8.07 -3.83
N SER A 132 -0.08 -8.71 -3.43
CA SER A 132 0.92 -9.22 -4.38
C SER A 132 0.33 -10.27 -5.33
N LYS A 133 -0.45 -11.24 -4.82
CA LYS A 133 -1.18 -12.21 -5.64
C LYS A 133 -2.14 -11.55 -6.63
N ASN A 134 -2.87 -10.53 -6.18
CA ASN A 134 -3.83 -9.80 -7.02
C ASN A 134 -3.14 -8.97 -8.12
N MET A 135 -1.95 -8.43 -7.83
CA MET A 135 -1.14 -7.75 -8.83
C MET A 135 -0.58 -8.74 -9.87
N ILE A 136 -0.11 -9.91 -9.47
CA ILE A 136 0.29 -10.99 -10.40
C ILE A 136 -0.90 -11.37 -11.29
N TYR A 137 -2.07 -11.57 -10.69
CA TYR A 137 -3.29 -11.87 -11.43
C TYR A 137 -3.59 -10.80 -12.49
N LEU A 138 -3.50 -9.51 -12.13
CA LEU A 138 -3.68 -8.41 -13.08
C LEU A 138 -2.65 -8.43 -14.21
N LEU A 139 -1.37 -8.69 -13.92
CA LEU A 139 -0.32 -8.82 -14.94
C LEU A 139 -0.61 -9.98 -15.91
N THR A 140 -1.08 -11.13 -15.42
CA THR A 140 -1.52 -12.24 -16.27
C THR A 140 -2.73 -11.85 -17.13
N GLN A 141 -3.66 -11.02 -16.63
CA GLN A 141 -4.75 -10.49 -17.45
C GLN A 141 -4.23 -9.61 -18.59
N PHE A 142 -3.19 -8.79 -18.37
CA PHE A 142 -2.57 -8.01 -19.44
C PHE A 142 -2.00 -8.92 -20.55
N GLU A 143 -1.32 -10.00 -20.19
CA GLU A 143 -0.73 -10.96 -21.15
C GLU A 143 -1.78 -11.76 -21.92
N ASN A 144 -2.93 -12.03 -21.30
CA ASN A 144 -4.05 -12.69 -21.97
C ASN A 144 -4.86 -11.71 -22.83
N SER A 145 -4.91 -10.43 -22.45
CA SER A 145 -5.65 -9.40 -23.18
C SER A 145 -5.03 -9.02 -24.53
N SER A 146 -3.72 -9.22 -24.69
CA SER A 146 -3.04 -9.07 -25.98
C SER A 146 -3.38 -10.20 -26.96
N LYS A 147 -4.00 -11.29 -26.48
CA LYS A 147 -4.56 -12.38 -27.29
C LYS A 147 -6.04 -12.08 -27.58
N LYS A 148 -6.60 -12.60 -28.68
CA LYS A 148 -7.98 -12.32 -29.18
C LYS A 148 -9.15 -12.58 -28.19
N ASN A 149 -8.88 -13.06 -26.97
CA ASN A 149 -9.86 -13.44 -25.95
C ASN A 149 -9.86 -12.51 -24.71
N GLY A 150 -9.24 -11.33 -24.80
CA GLY A 150 -9.10 -10.40 -23.67
C GLY A 150 -10.40 -9.72 -23.22
N ASN A 151 -10.78 -9.87 -21.95
CA ASN A 151 -11.86 -9.08 -21.35
C ASN A 151 -11.30 -7.77 -20.75
N ILE A 152 -11.26 -6.71 -21.57
CA ILE A 152 -10.75 -5.38 -21.19
C ILE A 152 -11.51 -4.79 -19.99
N VAL A 153 -12.83 -5.03 -19.91
CA VAL A 153 -13.67 -4.53 -18.81
C VAL A 153 -13.22 -5.15 -17.49
N HIS A 154 -13.02 -6.47 -17.49
CA HIS A 154 -12.52 -7.22 -16.33
C HIS A 154 -11.14 -6.74 -15.89
N LEU A 155 -10.23 -6.53 -16.84
CA LEU A 155 -8.89 -6.01 -16.57
C LEU A 155 -8.93 -4.62 -15.93
N ARG A 156 -9.69 -3.69 -16.52
CA ARG A 156 -9.82 -2.32 -16.00
C ARG A 156 -10.45 -2.29 -14.62
N LYS A 157 -11.46 -3.15 -14.37
CA LYS A 157 -12.05 -3.27 -13.04
C LYS A 157 -11.04 -3.80 -12.03
N THR A 158 -10.30 -4.85 -12.36
CA THR A 158 -9.25 -5.40 -11.49
C THR A 158 -8.22 -4.35 -11.13
N ALA A 159 -7.76 -3.55 -12.12
CA ALA A 159 -6.85 -2.44 -11.88
C ALA A 159 -7.45 -1.37 -10.96
N SER A 160 -8.72 -0.98 -11.18
CA SER A 160 -9.44 -0.03 -10.33
C SER A 160 -9.55 -0.52 -8.88
N LEU A 161 -9.80 -1.81 -8.67
CA LEU A 161 -9.88 -2.41 -7.34
C LEU A 161 -8.52 -2.44 -6.62
N LEU A 162 -7.40 -2.34 -7.33
CA LEU A 162 -6.06 -2.17 -6.73
C LEU A 162 -5.66 -0.70 -6.57
N GLY A 163 -6.55 0.24 -6.88
CA GLY A 163 -6.31 1.67 -6.75
C GLY A 163 -5.64 2.33 -7.97
N TYR A 164 -5.51 1.62 -9.09
CA TYR A 164 -5.03 2.22 -10.33
C TYR A 164 -6.14 2.98 -11.06
N ASP A 165 -5.75 4.06 -11.75
CA ASP A 165 -6.65 4.74 -12.67
C ASP A 165 -6.97 3.83 -13.87
N SER A 166 -8.21 3.37 -13.91
CA SER A 166 -8.71 2.45 -14.93
C SER A 166 -9.01 3.13 -16.27
N GLN A 167 -8.90 4.44 -16.40
CA GLN A 167 -9.17 5.18 -17.63
C GLN A 167 -7.92 5.43 -18.48
N ILE A 168 -6.72 5.27 -17.93
CA ILE A 168 -5.49 5.46 -18.71
C ILE A 168 -5.32 4.41 -19.81
N LYS A 169 -4.48 4.71 -20.80
CA LYS A 169 -4.17 3.81 -21.92
C LYS A 169 -3.58 2.49 -21.38
N LEU A 170 -4.07 1.35 -21.88
CA LEU A 170 -3.68 0.01 -21.39
C LEU A 170 -2.16 -0.23 -21.35
N PRO A 171 -1.36 0.18 -22.36
CA PRO A 171 0.09 0.03 -22.29
C PRO A 171 0.73 0.80 -21.13
N LEU A 172 0.23 2.01 -20.84
CA LEU A 172 0.71 2.82 -19.72
C LEU A 172 0.29 2.23 -18.38
N LEU A 173 -0.95 1.72 -18.29
CA LEU A 173 -1.42 1.01 -17.10
C LEU A 173 -0.56 -0.22 -16.81
N ARG A 174 -0.30 -1.04 -17.84
CA ARG A 174 0.59 -2.20 -17.73
C ARG A 174 1.98 -1.81 -17.25
N ALA A 175 2.56 -0.76 -17.81
CA ALA A 175 3.89 -0.27 -17.40
C ALA A 175 3.91 0.17 -15.94
N LYS A 176 2.89 0.88 -15.45
CA LYS A 176 2.76 1.28 -14.04
C LYS A 176 2.66 0.05 -13.12
N VAL A 177 1.75 -0.88 -13.42
CA VAL A 177 1.58 -2.11 -12.63
C VAL A 177 2.87 -2.93 -12.60
N LEU A 178 3.56 -3.06 -13.73
CA LEU A 178 4.82 -3.80 -13.80
C LEU A 178 5.94 -3.11 -12.99
N HIS A 179 6.02 -1.78 -13.05
CA HIS A 179 6.99 -1.01 -12.26
C HIS A 179 6.74 -1.19 -10.76
N ASP A 180 5.48 -1.15 -10.32
CA ASP A 180 5.11 -1.35 -8.92
C ASP A 180 5.38 -2.78 -8.47
N TYR A 181 5.12 -3.77 -9.34
CA TYR A 181 5.47 -5.17 -9.13
C TYR A 181 6.96 -5.36 -8.89
N GLN A 182 7.80 -4.80 -9.76
CA GLN A 182 9.26 -4.85 -9.62
C GLN A 182 9.76 -4.11 -8.38
N SER A 183 9.10 -2.99 -8.03
CA SER A 183 9.39 -2.25 -6.80
C SER A 183 9.04 -3.05 -5.54
N LEU A 184 8.08 -3.97 -5.66
CA LEU A 184 7.70 -4.94 -4.64
C LEU A 184 8.74 -6.06 -4.53
N GLU A 185 9.13 -6.69 -5.65
CA GLU A 185 10.10 -7.81 -5.68
C GLU A 185 11.55 -7.43 -5.40
N SER A 186 11.93 -6.16 -5.55
CA SER A 186 13.29 -5.69 -5.27
C SER A 186 13.61 -5.72 -3.76
N LEU A 187 13.98 -6.92 -3.30
CA LEU A 187 14.61 -7.22 -2.01
C LEU A 187 16.11 -6.90 -2.09
#